data_AF-A0A917KL18-F1
#
_entry.id   AF-A0A917KL18-F1
#
_cell.length_a   1.000
_cell.length_b   1.000
_cell.length_c   1.000
_cell.angle_alpha   90.00
_cell.angle_beta   90.00
_cell.angle_gamma   90.00
#
_symmetry.space_group_name_H-M   'P 1'
#
loop_
_entity.id
_entity.type
_entity.pdbx_description
1 polymer ?
#
loop_
_entity_poly.entity_id
_entity_poly.type
_entity_poly.pdbx_seq_one_letter_code
_entity_poly.pdbx_strand_id
1 'polypeptide(L)' 'MLRELRQHPRQWDVTLAGKTGTEGAATVEAMMSLLWTGQTSRHGNLQTTREETPAEARMAVDLAVSLVRWFADGAVRRR' A
#
# COMPACT_ATOMS: atom_id res chain seq x y z
N MET A 1 -8.82 6.66 0.06
CA MET A 1 -7.51 6.45 0.73
C MET A 1 -6.35 6.36 -0.25
N LEU A 2 -6.25 5.34 -1.12
CA LEU A 2 -5.15 5.25 -2.10
C LEU A 2 -5.06 6.49 -3.01
N ARG A 3 -6.21 6.93 -3.54
CA ARG A 3 -6.30 8.18 -4.33
C ARG A 3 -5.84 9.42 -3.54
N GLU A 4 -6.16 9.48 -2.25
CA GLU A 4 -5.81 10.61 -1.37
C GLU A 4 -4.31 10.67 -1.11
N LEU A 5 -3.67 9.53 -0.83
CA LEU A 5 -2.22 9.41 -0.70
C LEU A 5 -1.51 9.87 -1.98
N ARG A 6 -2.05 9.47 -3.14
CA ARG A 6 -1.49 9.84 -4.45
C ARG A 6 -1.66 11.32 -4.79
N GLN A 7 -2.84 11.88 -4.56
CA GLN A 7 -3.14 13.27 -4.95
C GLN A 7 -2.62 14.29 -3.95
N HIS A 8 -2.49 13.90 -2.68
CA HIS A 8 -2.15 14.80 -1.58
C HIS A 8 -1.06 14.23 -0.66
N PRO A 9 0.11 13.81 -1.18
CA PRO A 9 1.15 13.15 -0.36
C PRO A 9 1.68 14.04 0.77
N ARG A 10 1.65 15.37 0.61
CA ARG A 10 2.07 16.33 1.65
C ARG A 10 1.11 16.45 2.84
N GLN A 11 -0.10 15.89 2.74
CA GLN A 11 -1.06 15.83 3.84
C GLN A 11 -0.87 14.58 4.70
N TRP A 12 0.13 13.76 4.41
CA TRP A 12 0.41 12.53 5.14
C TRP A 12 1.78 12.63 5.81
N ASP A 13 1.82 12.27 7.08
CA ASP A 13 3.06 12.07 7.83
C ASP A 13 3.37 10.56 7.84
N VAL A 14 4.60 10.22 7.44
CA VAL A 14 5.16 8.86 7.53
C VAL A 14 6.42 8.92 8.36
N THR A 15 6.46 8.16 9.46
CA THR A 15 7.58 8.18 10.41
C THR A 15 8.91 7.82 9.76
N LEU A 16 8.90 6.87 8.81
CA LEU A 16 10.08 6.53 8.02
C LEU A 16 10.24 7.51 6.84
N ALA A 17 10.94 8.61 7.09
CA ALA A 17 11.28 9.59 6.06
C ALA A 17 12.46 9.08 5.20
N GLY A 18 12.34 9.22 3.87
CA GLY A 18 13.47 9.06 2.97
C GLY A 18 14.35 10.32 2.89
N LYS A 19 15.26 10.36 1.93
CA LYS A 19 16.26 11.44 1.80
C LYS A 19 15.64 12.83 1.61
N THR A 20 14.51 12.92 0.93
CA THR A 20 13.82 14.16 0.58
C THR A 20 12.54 14.38 1.40
N GLY A 21 12.18 13.44 2.26
CA GLY A 21 11.02 13.50 3.15
C GLY A 21 9.68 13.14 2.50
N THR A 22 9.66 12.79 1.21
CA THR A 22 8.42 12.44 0.47
C THR A 22 8.33 10.95 0.11
N GLU A 23 9.43 10.22 0.24
CA GLU A 23 9.55 8.82 -0.16
C GLU A 23 8.69 7.90 0.71
N GLY A 24 8.47 8.26 1.97
CA GLY A 24 7.62 7.47 2.88
C GLY A 24 6.20 7.35 2.36
N ALA A 25 5.57 8.49 2.02
CA ALA A 25 4.20 8.52 1.49
C ALA A 25 4.12 7.80 0.12
N ALA A 26 5.10 8.00 -0.75
CA ALA A 26 5.19 7.30 -2.04
C ALA A 26 5.35 5.77 -1.86
N THR A 27 6.12 5.32 -0.88
CA THR A 27 6.31 3.90 -0.57
C THR A 27 5.00 3.27 -0.09
N VAL A 28 4.30 3.93 0.84
CA VAL A 28 2.97 3.48 1.32
C VAL A 28 1.98 3.40 0.15
N GLU A 29 1.97 4.40 -0.73
CA GLU A 29 1.11 4.42 -1.92
C GLU A 29 1.43 3.27 -2.89
N ALA A 30 2.71 2.97 -3.11
CA ALA A 30 3.16 1.85 -3.94
C ALA A 30 2.77 0.49 -3.33
N MET A 31 2.94 0.31 -2.02
CA MET A 31 2.56 -0.91 -1.30
C MET A 31 1.05 -1.16 -1.38
N MET A 32 0.23 -0.12 -1.14
CA MET A 32 -1.22 -0.22 -1.26
C MET A 32 -1.65 -0.46 -2.71
N SER A 33 -0.97 0.16 -3.68
CA SER A 33 -1.23 -0.07 -5.11
C SER A 33 -0.91 -1.52 -5.50
N LEU A 34 0.18 -2.09 -4.98
CA LEU A 34 0.55 -3.49 -5.24
C LEU A 34 -0.53 -4.47 -4.74
N LEU A 35 -1.09 -4.23 -3.55
CA LEU A 35 -2.23 -5.04 -3.07
C LEU A 35 -3.47 -4.90 -3.95
N TRP A 36 -3.71 -3.70 -4.50
CA TRP A 36 -4.86 -3.45 -5.36
C TRP A 36 -4.73 -4.09 -6.74
N THR A 37 -3.58 -3.93 -7.40
CA THR A 37 -3.35 -4.37 -8.80
C THR A 37 -2.74 -5.76 -8.91
N GLY A 38 -2.16 -6.29 -7.83
CA GLY A 38 -1.53 -7.61 -7.80
C GLY A 38 -2.52 -8.77 -7.76
N GLN A 39 -3.79 -8.50 -7.45
CA GLN A 39 -4.86 -9.50 -7.54
C GLN A 39 -5.41 -9.59 -8.97
N THR A 40 -5.60 -10.81 -9.44
CA THR A 40 -6.21 -11.08 -10.77
C THR A 40 -7.74 -11.18 -10.72
N SER A 41 -8.33 -11.00 -9.55
CA SER A 41 -9.78 -10.87 -9.37
C SER A 41 -10.30 -9.64 -10.12
N ARG A 42 -11.50 -9.78 -10.71
CA ARG A 42 -12.31 -8.81 -11.48
C ARG A 42 -12.51 -7.41 -10.86
N HIS A 43 -11.93 -7.12 -9.71
CA HIS A 43 -12.02 -5.82 -9.02
C HIS A 43 -10.67 -5.11 -8.89
N GLY A 44 -9.53 -5.78 -9.14
CA GLY A 44 -8.19 -5.19 -9.03
C GLY A 44 -7.38 -5.12 -10.32
N ASN A 45 -7.70 -5.97 -11.30
CA ASN A 45 -7.04 -5.98 -12.61
C ASN A 45 -8.01 -6.54 -13.68
N LEU A 46 -7.85 -6.12 -14.95
CA LEU A 46 -8.63 -6.60 -16.10
C LEU A 46 -8.07 -7.90 -16.70
N GLN A 47 -7.07 -8.50 -16.04
CA GLN A 47 -6.50 -9.78 -16.45
C GLN A 47 -7.44 -10.94 -16.12
N THR A 48 -7.30 -12.03 -16.87
CA THR A 48 -8.00 -13.29 -16.58
C THR A 48 -7.71 -13.72 -15.15
N THR A 49 -8.76 -13.90 -14.36
CA THR A 49 -8.64 -14.39 -12.98
C THR A 49 -7.97 -15.75 -12.97
N ARG A 50 -6.96 -15.89 -12.11
CA ARG A 50 -6.29 -17.16 -11.81
C ARG A 50 -6.25 -17.39 -10.30
N GLU A 51 -5.90 -18.60 -9.92
CA GLU A 51 -5.53 -18.88 -8.54
C GLU A 51 -4.17 -18.23 -8.21
N GLU A 52 -4.11 -17.57 -7.07
CA GLU A 52 -2.84 -17.05 -6.55
C GLU A 52 -2.03 -18.21 -5.96
N THR A 53 -0.71 -18.16 -6.16
CA THR A 53 0.19 -19.13 -5.55
C THR A 53 0.24 -18.93 -4.03
N PRO A 54 0.57 -19.97 -3.26
CA PRO A 54 0.76 -19.82 -1.82
C PRO A 54 1.84 -18.78 -1.44
N ALA A 55 2.83 -18.53 -2.30
CA ALA A 55 3.85 -17.50 -2.07
C ALA A 55 3.29 -16.08 -2.24
N GLU A 56 2.54 -15.84 -3.31
CA GLU A 56 1.84 -14.56 -3.56
C GLU A 56 0.86 -14.24 -2.43
N ALA A 57 0.07 -15.23 -2.00
CA ALA A 57 -0.89 -15.06 -0.91
C ALA A 57 -0.21 -14.65 0.40
N ARG A 58 0.91 -15.31 0.77
CA ARG A 58 1.67 -14.97 1.97
C ARG A 58 2.25 -13.56 1.91
N MET A 59 2.91 -13.22 0.81
CA MET A 59 3.48 -11.89 0.62
C MET A 59 2.42 -10.79 0.67
N ALA A 60 1.24 -11.02 0.08
CA ALA A 60 0.13 -10.07 0.14
C ALA A 60 -0.39 -9.87 1.58
N VAL A 61 -0.51 -10.96 2.35
CA VAL A 61 -0.93 -10.87 3.77
C VAL A 61 0.11 -10.14 4.61
N ASP A 62 1.40 -10.48 4.48
CA ASP A 62 2.47 -9.84 5.24
C ASP A 62 2.56 -8.33 4.94
N LEU A 63 2.37 -7.98 3.66
CA LEU A 63 2.30 -6.59 3.21
C LEU A 63 1.10 -5.85 3.81
N ALA A 64 -0.08 -6.47 3.78
CA ALA A 64 -1.31 -5.90 4.36
C ALA A 64 -1.19 -5.72 5.88
N VAL A 65 -0.66 -6.71 6.60
CA VAL A 65 -0.41 -6.64 8.05
C VAL A 65 0.52 -5.48 8.39
N SER A 66 1.60 -5.30 7.62
CA SER A 66 2.54 -4.20 7.83
C SER A 66 1.87 -2.84 7.67
N LEU A 67 1.09 -2.65 6.60
CA LEU A 67 0.33 -1.41 6.37
C LEU A 67 -0.68 -1.15 7.50
N VAL A 68 -1.47 -2.16 7.88
CA VAL A 68 -2.47 -2.02 8.95
C VAL A 68 -1.81 -1.61 10.26
N ARG A 69 -0.69 -2.25 10.64
CA ARG A 69 0.07 -1.87 11.85
C ARG A 69 0.54 -0.41 11.76
N TRP A 70 1.13 0.00 10.65
CA TRP A 70 1.62 1.38 10.50
C TRP A 70 0.51 2.43 10.61
N PHE A 71 -0.68 2.18 10.04
CA PHE A 71 -1.82 3.09 10.19
C PHE A 71 -2.39 3.06 11.61
N ALA A 72 -2.51 1.87 12.22
CA ALA A 72 -3.06 1.72 13.57
C ALA A 72 -2.17 2.36 14.65
N ASP A 73 -0.85 2.21 14.51
CA ASP A 73 0.14 2.76 15.44
C ASP A 73 0.40 4.26 15.19
N GLY A 74 -0.21 4.85 14.15
CA GLY A 74 -0.04 6.25 13.77
C GLY A 74 1.30 6.56 13.08
N ALA A 75 2.09 5.54 12.74
CA ALA A 75 3.33 5.69 11.97
C ALA A 75 3.08 6.18 10.53
N VAL A 76 1.88 5.93 10.00
CA VAL A 76 1.33 6.61 8.84
C VAL A 76 0.02 7.25 9.25
N ARG A 77 -0.06 8.58 9.16
CA ARG A 77 -1.27 9.31 9.55
C ARG A 77 -1.50 10.52 8.66
N ARG A 78 -2.75 10.94 8.58
CA ARG A 78 -3.07 12.24 8.00
C ARG A 78 -2.60 13.33 8.97
N ARG A 79 -2.05 14.40 8.40
CA ARG A 79 -1.69 15.61 9.14
C ARG A 79 -2.93 16.44 9.46
#